data_AF-A0A0B7CZI4-F1
#
_entry.id   AF-A0A0B7CZI4-F1
#
_cell.length_a   1.000
_cell.length_b   1.000
_cell.length_c   1.000
_cell.angle_alpha   90.00
_cell.angle_beta   90.00
_cell.angle_gamma   90.00
#
_symmetry.space_group_name_H-M   'P 1'
#
loop_
_entity.id
_entity.type
_entity.pdbx_description
1 polymer ?
#
loop_
_entity_poly.entity_id
_entity_poly.type
_entity_poly.pdbx_seq_one_letter_code
_entity_poly.pdbx_strand_id
1 'polypeptide(L)'
;MALLRALHDEHAAPLLRYVLRLTGDDQLAEDVVQEALLRAWKNPDILAQGDSAARAWLYTVARNVVIDDRRSARARREIGLETVPERARSDPTESALDTWLVADALSQLTPDHRTVIVRAYYMGQSVAELAELLDVPPGTVRSRLHYGLRALRLALQERGVTGR
;
A
#
# COMPACT_ATOMS: atom_id res chain seq x y z
N MET A 1 -5.58 14.96 23.31
CA MET A 1 -4.09 15.03 23.23
C MET A 1 -3.42 13.70 23.58
N ALA A 2 -3.72 13.05 24.72
CA ALA A 2 -3.07 11.80 25.12
C ALA A 2 -3.28 10.62 24.13
N LEU A 3 -4.50 10.45 23.61
CA LEU A 3 -4.82 9.37 22.66
C LEU A 3 -4.06 9.47 21.33
N LEU A 4 -3.92 10.68 20.78
CA LEU A 4 -3.19 10.89 19.52
C LEU A 4 -1.69 10.62 19.68
N ARG A 5 -1.11 10.94 20.84
CA ARG A 5 0.29 10.60 21.14
C ARG A 5 0.49 9.10 21.28
N ALA A 6 -0.41 8.41 21.99
CA ALA A 6 -0.35 6.95 22.10
C ALA A 6 -0.43 6.28 20.71
N LEU A 7 -1.40 6.69 19.87
CA LEU A 7 -1.51 6.24 18.48
C LEU A 7 -0.25 6.49 17.66
N HIS A 8 0.34 7.68 17.82
CA HIS A 8 1.56 8.05 17.13
C HIS A 8 2.74 7.17 17.58
N ASP A 9 2.98 7.06 18.88
CA ASP A 9 4.13 6.32 19.43
C ASP A 9 4.05 4.82 19.10
N GLU A 10 2.84 4.27 19.02
CA GLU A 10 2.60 2.86 18.73
C GLU A 10 2.66 2.54 17.22
N HIS A 11 2.10 3.39 16.36
CA HIS A 11 1.88 3.04 14.95
C HIS A 11 2.67 3.88 13.94
N ALA A 12 3.13 5.08 14.28
CA ALA A 12 3.72 5.99 13.29
C ALA A 12 4.98 5.42 12.65
N ALA A 13 5.91 4.86 13.44
CA ALA A 13 7.18 4.36 12.89
C ALA A 13 7.01 3.12 11.97
N PRO A 14 6.23 2.09 12.33
CA PRO A 14 5.91 0.99 11.41
C PRO A 14 5.16 1.45 10.15
N LEU A 15 4.22 2.39 10.29
CA LEU A 15 3.43 2.90 9.18
C LEU A 15 4.28 3.77 8.23
N LEU A 16 5.17 4.61 8.78
CA LEU A 16 6.11 5.41 8.01
C LEU A 16 7.04 4.52 7.19
N ARG A 17 7.65 3.50 7.80
CA ARG A 17 8.48 2.52 7.05
C ARG A 17 7.69 1.82 5.95
N TYR A 18 6.41 1.54 6.18
CA TYR A 18 5.54 0.96 5.16
C TYR A 18 5.32 1.93 4.01
N VAL A 19 4.91 3.17 4.28
CA VAL A 19 4.64 4.16 3.23
C VAL A 19 5.91 4.54 2.47
N LEU A 20 7.05 4.70 3.15
CA LEU A 20 8.35 4.91 2.53
C LEU A 20 8.69 3.80 1.51
N ARG A 21 8.41 2.54 1.85
CA ARG A 21 8.59 1.41 0.92
C ARG A 21 7.61 1.45 -0.26
N LEU A 22 6.45 2.10 -0.12
CA LEU A 22 5.47 2.26 -1.18
C LEU A 22 5.78 3.44 -2.12
N THR A 23 6.19 4.57 -1.56
CA THR A 23 6.33 5.84 -2.29
C THR A 23 7.77 6.04 -2.79
N GLY A 24 8.76 5.71 -1.97
CA GLY A 24 10.16 6.11 -2.13
C GLY A 24 10.39 7.61 -1.92
N ASP A 25 9.42 8.31 -1.29
CA ASP A 25 9.40 9.75 -1.08
C ASP A 25 9.14 10.02 0.40
N ASP A 26 10.11 10.62 1.07
CA ASP A 26 10.11 10.85 2.51
C ASP A 26 9.01 11.84 2.92
N GLN A 27 8.87 12.95 2.19
CA GLN A 27 7.90 13.99 2.50
C GLN A 27 6.47 13.47 2.32
N LEU A 28 6.21 12.79 1.20
CA LEU A 28 4.91 12.18 0.96
C LEU A 28 4.60 11.10 2.00
N ALA A 29 5.60 10.35 2.46
CA ALA A 29 5.40 9.32 3.46
C ALA A 29 4.99 9.90 4.82
N GLU A 30 5.61 11.00 5.24
CA GLU A 30 5.23 11.70 6.47
C GLU A 30 3.80 12.25 6.38
N ASP A 31 3.45 12.90 5.28
CA ASP A 31 2.11 13.47 5.07
C ASP A 31 1.02 12.39 5.10
N VAL A 32 1.26 11.25 4.46
CA VAL A 32 0.32 10.11 4.46
C VAL A 32 0.15 9.53 5.87
N VAL A 33 1.23 9.39 6.64
CA VAL A 33 1.16 8.88 8.01
C VAL A 33 0.36 9.83 8.89
N GLN A 34 0.62 11.14 8.78
CA GLN A 34 -0.12 12.16 9.53
C GLN A 34 -1.61 12.11 9.18
N GLU A 35 -1.96 12.05 7.90
CA GLU A 35 -3.35 11.94 7.45
C GLU A 35 -4.03 10.66 7.97
N ALA A 36 -3.33 9.52 7.94
CA ALA A 36 -3.87 8.26 8.45
C ALA A 36 -4.15 8.31 9.96
N LEU A 37 -3.23 8.86 10.76
CA LEU A 37 -3.42 9.04 12.20
C LEU A 37 -4.54 10.04 12.52
N LEU A 38 -4.65 11.12 11.74
CA LEU A 38 -5.74 12.10 11.87
C LEU A 38 -7.10 11.47 11.59
N ARG A 39 -7.21 10.61 10.57
CA ARG A 39 -8.45 9.88 10.28
C ARG A 39 -8.77 8.85 11.36
N ALA A 40 -7.76 8.18 11.94
CA ALA A 40 -7.97 7.26 13.06
C ALA A 40 -8.53 7.99 14.28
N TRP A 41 -7.96 9.15 14.60
CA TRP A 41 -8.43 9.99 15.70
C TRP A 41 -9.90 10.45 15.52
N LYS A 42 -10.33 10.67 14.28
CA LYS A 42 -11.72 11.03 13.95
C LYS A 42 -12.70 9.84 13.98
N ASN A 43 -12.22 8.60 14.06
CA ASN A 43 -13.04 7.39 14.06
C ASN A 43 -12.75 6.54 15.32
N PRO A 44 -13.24 6.94 16.50
CA PRO A 44 -12.90 6.25 17.76
C PRO A 44 -13.32 4.78 17.79
N ASP A 45 -14.34 4.40 17.03
CA ASP A 45 -14.83 3.02 16.95
C ASP A 45 -13.77 2.03 16.43
N ILE A 46 -12.85 2.46 15.55
CA ILE A 46 -11.78 1.57 15.07
C ILE A 46 -10.72 1.32 16.13
N LEU A 47 -10.48 2.32 16.99
CA LEU A 47 -9.53 2.23 18.10
C LEU A 47 -10.07 1.33 19.21
N ALA A 48 -11.39 1.29 19.38
CA ALA A 48 -12.06 0.44 20.36
C ALA A 48 -12.07 -1.06 19.98
N GLN A 49 -11.81 -1.40 18.71
CA GLN A 49 -11.77 -2.79 18.22
C GLN A 49 -10.45 -3.52 18.52
N GLY A 50 -9.47 -2.83 19.12
CA GLY A 50 -8.18 -3.39 19.52
C GLY A 50 -7.03 -3.09 18.55
N ASP A 51 -5.81 -3.30 19.03
CA ASP A 51 -4.56 -2.87 18.38
C ASP A 51 -4.39 -3.44 16.96
N SER A 52 -4.66 -4.73 16.77
CA SER A 52 -4.57 -5.38 15.45
C SER A 52 -5.52 -4.77 14.41
N ALA A 53 -6.76 -4.47 14.81
CA ALA A 53 -7.77 -3.88 13.94
C ALA A 53 -7.42 -2.42 13.59
N ALA A 54 -7.02 -1.63 14.60
CA ALA A 54 -6.56 -0.26 14.41
C ALA A 54 -5.35 -0.18 13.47
N ARG A 55 -4.36 -1.06 13.69
CA ARG A 55 -3.19 -1.17 12.83
C ARG A 55 -3.57 -1.55 11.41
N ALA A 56 -4.36 -2.60 11.22
CA ALA A 56 -4.81 -3.03 9.90
C ALA A 56 -5.53 -1.90 9.14
N TRP A 57 -6.41 -1.18 9.82
CA TRP A 57 -7.12 -0.03 9.25
C TRP A 57 -6.19 1.13 8.87
N LEU A 58 -5.21 1.46 9.71
CA LEU A 58 -4.21 2.50 9.41
C LEU A 58 -3.45 2.19 8.12
N TYR A 59 -3.09 0.93 7.88
CA TYR A 59 -2.42 0.51 6.64
C TYR A 59 -3.35 0.64 5.43
N THR A 60 -4.64 0.29 5.58
CA THR A 60 -5.66 0.50 4.53
C THR A 60 -5.80 1.98 4.17
N VAL A 61 -5.90 2.84 5.18
CA VAL A 61 -6.05 4.29 4.97
C VAL A 61 -4.81 4.88 4.32
N ALA A 62 -3.62 4.57 4.83
CA ALA A 62 -2.36 5.05 4.24
C ALA A 62 -2.23 4.62 2.77
N ARG A 63 -2.56 3.36 2.46
CA ARG A 63 -2.61 2.85 1.09
C ARG A 63 -3.55 3.67 0.21
N ASN A 64 -4.77 3.95 0.68
CA ASN A 64 -5.77 4.67 -0.10
C ASN A 64 -5.32 6.11 -0.38
N VAL A 65 -4.77 6.80 0.62
CA VAL A 65 -4.24 8.18 0.45
C VAL A 65 -3.14 8.22 -0.62
N VAL A 66 -2.21 7.27 -0.61
CA VAL A 66 -1.15 7.18 -1.63
C VAL A 66 -1.71 6.96 -3.04
N ILE A 67 -2.74 6.12 -3.16
CA ILE A 67 -3.40 5.85 -4.46
C ILE A 67 -4.12 7.10 -4.96
N ASP A 68 -4.85 7.78 -4.07
CA ASP A 68 -5.65 8.96 -4.43
C ASP A 68 -4.76 10.14 -4.84
N ASP A 69 -3.66 10.39 -4.12
CA ASP A 69 -2.69 11.43 -4.48
C ASP A 69 -2.11 11.19 -5.89
N ARG A 70 -1.73 9.95 -6.19
CA ARG A 70 -1.20 9.58 -7.50
C ARG A 70 -2.25 9.63 -8.61
N ARG A 71 -3.49 9.21 -8.34
CA ARG A 71 -4.58 9.35 -9.31
C ARG A 71 -4.85 10.83 -9.60
N SER A 72 -4.83 11.69 -8.58
CA SER A 72 -4.98 13.13 -8.74
C SER A 72 -3.82 13.73 -9.54
N ALA A 73 -2.59 13.35 -9.22
CA ALA A 73 -1.41 13.78 -9.96
C ALA A 73 -1.42 13.30 -11.43
N ARG A 74 -1.85 12.07 -11.69
CA ARG A 74 -2.03 11.50 -13.04
C ARG A 74 -3.15 12.21 -13.80
N ALA A 75 -4.32 12.40 -13.20
CA ALA A 75 -5.42 13.13 -13.83
C ALA A 75 -5.05 14.58 -14.19
N ARG A 76 -4.23 15.25 -13.36
CA ARG A 76 -3.66 16.56 -13.68
C ARG A 76 -2.66 16.54 -14.84
N ARG A 77 -1.96 15.41 -15.05
CA ARG A 77 -1.00 15.22 -16.16
C ARG A 77 -1.66 14.68 -17.44
N GLU A 78 -2.75 13.93 -17.33
CA GLU A 78 -3.46 13.23 -18.42
C GLU A 78 -4.75 13.94 -18.84
N ILE A 79 -4.67 15.24 -19.16
CA ILE A 79 -5.59 15.80 -20.15
C ILE A 79 -5.19 15.18 -21.51
N GLY A 80 -5.58 13.92 -21.72
CA GLY A 80 -5.24 13.09 -22.88
C GLY A 80 -5.14 11.59 -22.55
N LEU A 81 -6.28 10.89 -22.74
CA LEU A 81 -6.49 9.42 -22.88
C LEU A 81 -6.59 8.51 -21.63
N GLU A 82 -7.86 8.21 -21.32
CA GLU A 82 -8.52 6.89 -21.19
C GLU A 82 -8.13 5.87 -20.10
N THR A 83 -9.13 5.71 -19.20
CA THR A 83 -9.73 4.52 -18.58
C THR A 83 -8.90 3.55 -17.71
N VAL A 84 -9.26 3.55 -16.42
CA VAL A 84 -8.79 2.68 -15.33
C VAL A 84 -9.86 1.62 -15.05
N PRO A 85 -9.52 0.36 -14.70
CA PRO A 85 -10.51 -0.64 -14.32
C PRO A 85 -11.12 -0.33 -12.95
N GLU A 86 -12.44 -0.42 -12.87
CA GLU A 86 -13.23 -0.32 -11.65
C GLU A 86 -12.96 -1.52 -10.73
N ARG A 87 -12.76 -1.28 -9.43
CA ARG A 87 -12.61 -2.35 -8.43
C ARG A 87 -13.80 -2.37 -7.47
N ALA A 88 -14.34 -3.58 -7.31
CA ALA A 88 -15.46 -3.90 -6.43
C ALA A 88 -15.15 -3.57 -4.96
N ARG A 89 -16.18 -3.08 -4.25
CA ARG A 89 -16.16 -2.83 -2.80
C ARG A 89 -16.26 -4.17 -2.06
N SER A 90 -15.35 -4.41 -1.11
CA SER A 90 -15.45 -5.50 -0.14
C SER A 90 -15.68 -4.95 1.27
N ASP A 91 -16.26 -5.76 2.14
CA ASP A 91 -16.72 -5.42 3.49
C ASP A 91 -15.57 -4.91 4.40
N PRO A 92 -15.79 -3.90 5.27
CA PRO A 92 -14.70 -3.15 5.92
C PRO A 92 -13.81 -3.97 6.88
N THR A 93 -14.35 -5.00 7.52
CA THR A 93 -13.67 -5.73 8.61
C THR A 93 -12.84 -6.90 8.09
N GLU A 94 -13.34 -7.65 7.11
CA GLU A 94 -12.60 -8.70 6.40
C GLU A 94 -11.46 -8.06 5.57
N SER A 95 -11.72 -6.87 5.01
CA SER A 95 -10.75 -6.08 4.26
C SER A 95 -9.53 -5.63 5.07
N ALA A 96 -9.65 -5.41 6.38
CA ALA A 96 -8.53 -4.94 7.21
C ALA A 96 -7.52 -6.06 7.47
N LEU A 97 -7.98 -7.25 7.89
CA LEU A 97 -7.13 -8.43 8.08
C LEU A 97 -6.43 -8.83 6.78
N ASP A 98 -7.18 -8.85 5.67
CA ASP A 98 -6.61 -9.09 4.34
C ASP A 98 -5.54 -8.06 3.98
N THR A 99 -5.74 -6.79 4.33
CA THR A 99 -4.76 -5.73 4.07
C THR A 99 -3.47 -5.93 4.89
N TRP A 100 -3.57 -6.33 6.16
CA TRP A 100 -2.40 -6.65 6.98
C TRP A 100 -1.64 -7.87 6.43
N LEU A 101 -2.36 -8.93 6.06
CA LEU A 101 -1.76 -10.15 5.49
C LEU A 101 -1.06 -9.87 4.17
N VAL A 102 -1.65 -9.03 3.31
CA VAL A 102 -1.03 -8.59 2.05
C VAL A 102 0.18 -7.70 2.32
N ALA A 103 0.12 -6.78 3.28
CA ALA A 103 1.25 -5.93 3.64
C ALA A 103 2.42 -6.73 4.22
N ASP A 104 2.13 -7.71 5.09
CA ASP A 104 3.13 -8.59 5.68
C ASP A 104 3.75 -9.51 4.61
N ALA A 105 2.94 -10.10 3.73
CA ALA A 105 3.43 -10.91 2.62
C ALA A 105 4.30 -10.09 1.66
N LEU A 106 3.91 -8.86 1.31
CA LEU A 106 4.72 -7.94 0.52
C LEU A 106 6.06 -7.61 1.18
N SER A 107 6.12 -7.59 2.52
CA SER A 107 7.34 -7.27 3.27
C SER A 107 8.43 -8.34 3.13
N GLN A 108 8.05 -9.58 2.84
CA GLN A 108 8.95 -10.72 2.66
C GLN A 108 9.59 -10.81 1.27
N LEU A 109 9.11 -10.01 0.31
CA LEU A 109 9.71 -9.94 -1.02
C LEU A 109 11.02 -9.16 -0.97
N THR A 110 11.93 -9.51 -1.89
CA THR A 110 13.11 -8.67 -2.16
C THR A 110 12.67 -7.25 -2.54
N PRO A 111 13.47 -6.22 -2.22
CA PRO A 111 13.14 -4.82 -2.55
C PRO A 111 12.78 -4.62 -4.01
N ASP A 112 13.48 -5.29 -4.93
CA ASP A 112 13.24 -5.22 -6.37
C ASP A 112 11.87 -5.78 -6.78
N HIS A 113 11.51 -6.97 -6.28
CA HIS A 113 10.22 -7.59 -6.58
C HIS A 113 9.07 -6.79 -5.96
N ARG A 114 9.23 -6.35 -4.71
CA ARG A 114 8.25 -5.52 -4.02
C ARG A 114 8.01 -4.22 -4.78
N THR A 115 9.09 -3.54 -5.18
CA THR A 115 9.02 -2.25 -5.89
C THR A 115 8.21 -2.38 -7.18
N VAL A 116 8.49 -3.36 -8.04
CA VAL A 116 7.75 -3.49 -9.30
C VAL A 116 6.29 -3.88 -9.09
N ILE A 117 5.98 -4.77 -8.13
CA ILE A 117 4.59 -5.17 -7.84
C ILE A 117 3.80 -4.00 -7.29
N VAL A 118 4.36 -3.31 -6.29
CA VAL A 118 3.70 -2.15 -5.68
C VAL A 118 3.45 -1.09 -6.74
N ARG A 119 4.46 -0.72 -7.51
CA ARG A 119 4.32 0.31 -8.53
C ARG A 119 3.37 -0.07 -9.66
N ALA A 120 3.39 -1.31 -10.13
CA ALA A 120 2.46 -1.75 -11.17
C ALA A 120 1.01 -1.83 -10.67
N TYR A 121 0.76 -2.45 -9.52
CA TYR A 121 -0.60 -2.76 -9.07
C TYR A 121 -1.24 -1.70 -8.18
N TYR A 122 -0.44 -0.97 -7.39
CA TYR A 122 -0.91 0.10 -6.52
C TYR A 122 -0.78 1.46 -7.18
N MET A 123 0.27 1.67 -7.98
CA MET A 123 0.56 2.98 -8.57
C MET A 123 0.17 3.06 -10.05
N GLY A 124 -0.32 1.96 -10.63
CA GLY A 124 -0.82 1.89 -12.00
C GLY A 124 0.27 2.09 -13.06
N GLN A 125 1.54 2.03 -12.70
CA GLN A 125 2.65 2.28 -13.62
C GLN A 125 2.78 1.13 -14.62
N SER A 126 2.93 1.47 -15.89
CA SER A 126 3.20 0.54 -16.98
C SER A 126 4.62 -0.06 -16.88
N VAL A 127 4.85 -1.14 -17.60
CA VAL A 127 6.17 -1.77 -17.71
C VAL A 127 7.21 -0.80 -18.28
N ALA A 128 6.81 0.10 -19.19
CA ALA A 128 7.70 1.08 -19.80
C ALA A 128 8.11 2.16 -18.79
N GLU A 129 7.13 2.77 -18.10
CA GLU A 129 7.41 3.76 -17.05
C GLU A 129 8.25 3.19 -15.92
N LEU A 130 8.05 1.91 -15.57
CA LEU A 130 8.87 1.23 -14.57
C LEU A 130 10.29 0.94 -15.05
N ALA A 131 10.47 0.62 -16.33
CA ALA A 131 11.78 0.40 -16.92
C ALA A 131 12.61 1.68 -16.90
N GLU A 132 11.98 2.80 -17.27
CA GLU A 132 12.60 4.14 -17.21
C GLU A 132 12.90 4.56 -15.79
N LEU A 133 11.92 4.46 -14.88
CA LEU A 133 12.07 4.89 -13.49
C LEU A 133 13.16 4.13 -12.74
N LEU A 134 13.26 2.82 -12.98
CA LEU A 134 14.19 1.94 -12.26
C LEU A 134 15.52 1.75 -12.99
N ASP A 135 15.70 2.39 -14.15
CA ASP A 135 16.86 2.26 -15.03
C ASP A 135 17.22 0.79 -15.33
N VAL A 136 16.21 0.02 -15.77
CA VAL A 136 16.38 -1.40 -16.14
C VAL A 136 15.63 -1.74 -17.42
N PRO A 137 16.04 -2.80 -18.15
CA PRO A 137 15.31 -3.25 -19.33
C PRO A 137 13.85 -3.63 -19.01
N PRO A 138 12.89 -3.40 -19.94
CA PRO A 138 11.50 -3.83 -19.79
C PRO A 138 11.35 -5.34 -19.51
N GLY A 139 12.25 -6.16 -20.06
CA GLY A 139 12.32 -7.60 -19.77
C GLY A 139 12.58 -7.90 -18.29
N THR A 140 13.41 -7.09 -17.63
CA THR A 140 13.72 -7.19 -16.19
C THR A 140 12.51 -6.81 -15.33
N VAL A 141 11.74 -5.79 -15.74
CA VAL A 141 10.49 -5.45 -15.05
C VAL A 141 9.49 -6.61 -15.13
N ARG A 142 9.31 -7.19 -16.32
CA ARG A 142 8.41 -8.34 -16.53
C ARG A 142 8.83 -9.57 -15.72
N SER A 143 10.13 -9.89 -15.71
CA SER A 143 10.64 -11.02 -14.93
C SER A 143 10.49 -10.79 -13.43
N ARG A 144 10.83 -9.59 -12.93
CA ARG A 144 10.62 -9.22 -11.52
C ARG A 144 9.15 -9.27 -11.11
N LEU A 145 8.22 -8.84 -11.98
CA LEU A 145 6.77 -8.98 -11.74
C LEU A 145 6.37 -10.46 -11.68
N HIS A 146 6.83 -11.28 -12.63
CA HIS A 146 6.51 -12.70 -12.68
C HIS A 146 6.96 -13.44 -11.42
N TYR A 147 8.25 -13.34 -11.07
CA TYR A 147 8.80 -14.04 -9.90
C TYR A 147 8.30 -13.43 -8.59
N GLY A 148 8.12 -12.12 -8.54
CA GLY A 148 7.56 -11.41 -7.40
C GLY A 148 6.13 -11.84 -7.09
N LEU A 149 5.25 -11.94 -8.08
CA LEU A 149 3.86 -12.40 -7.88
C LEU A 149 3.80 -13.86 -7.42
N ARG A 150 4.70 -14.71 -7.92
CA ARG A 150 4.82 -16.10 -7.45
C ARG A 150 5.26 -16.16 -5.98
N ALA A 151 6.26 -15.38 -5.61
CA ALA A 151 6.72 -15.29 -4.22
C ALA A 151 5.63 -14.73 -3.29
N LEU A 152 4.91 -13.70 -3.74
CA LEU A 152 3.78 -13.13 -2.99
C LEU A 152 2.66 -14.16 -2.79
N ARG A 153 2.33 -14.93 -3.82
CA ARG A 153 1.33 -16.01 -3.71
C ARG A 153 1.73 -17.05 -2.68
N LEU A 154 3.00 -17.47 -2.68
CA LEU A 154 3.51 -18.42 -1.70
C LEU A 154 3.43 -17.85 -0.27
N ALA A 155 3.89 -16.61 -0.08
CA ALA A 155 3.85 -15.95 1.22
C ALA A 155 2.41 -15.79 1.76
N LEU A 156 1.43 -15.54 0.89
CA LEU A 156 0.01 -15.49 1.25
C LEU A 156 -0.56 -16.86 1.63
N GLN A 157 -0.19 -17.91 0.89
CA GLN A 157 -0.61 -19.29 1.19
C GLN A 157 -0.08 -19.77 2.55
N GLU A 158 1.18 -19.47 2.87
CA GLU A 158 1.77 -19.78 4.18
C GLU A 158 1.04 -19.09 5.34
N ARG A 159 0.35 -17.99 5.06
CA ARG A 159 -0.45 -17.22 6.04
C ARG A 159 -1.93 -17.65 6.07
N GLY A 160 -2.27 -18.77 5.43
CA GLY A 160 -3.63 -19.31 5.42
C GLY A 160 -4.58 -18.60 4.45
N VAL A 161 -4.10 -17.69 3.60
CA VAL A 161 -4.92 -17.06 2.55
C VAL A 161 -5.03 -18.03 1.38
N THR A 162 -6.13 -18.78 1.31
CA THR A 162 -6.47 -19.62 0.17
C THR A 162 -7.26 -18.80 -0.85
N GLY A 163 -6.67 -18.59 -2.03
CA GLY A 163 -7.36 -17.92 -3.13
C GLY A 163 -8.63 -18.69 -3.50
N ARG A 164 -9.79 -18.06 -3.29
CA ARG A 164 -11.07 -18.54 -3.80
C ARG A 164 -11.30 -17.97 -5.19
#